data_AF-A0A0D0A8J2-F1
#
_entry.id   AF-A0A0D0A8J2-F1
#
_cell.length_a   1.000
_cell.length_b   1.000
_cell.length_c   1.000
_cell.angle_alpha   90.00
_cell.angle_beta   90.00
_cell.angle_gamma   90.00
#
_symmetry.space_group_name_H-M   'P 1'
#
loop_
_entity.id
_entity.type
_entity.pdbx_description
1 polymer ?
#
loop_
_entity_poly.entity_id
_entity_poly.type
_entity_poly.pdbx_seq_one_letter_code
_entity_poly.pdbx_strand_id
1 'polypeptide(L)'
;MVKKKDNGITIPEIVWTNDLVWQLLAQIELSENRVVLLGKQKKGENTSGDSKVTVYQRMVAAVFPQLHSQNAVAMGDRVKRKYEYLTKKYKCIWDEIIEQFKFFPVLHQILSSHPNVTPIAITTGIGLHGRKTVHYQPSSNDEGPELASENFSQIQSLHTALWNKAAHCGISPSFESPFDTIIDPSDYSQPLYDVDDKENDPPPSLQSTPTPTTKQAPQSSSMLQDGLTKATQQISKVPKKHTLDETLIDMQNHYFSSF
;
A
#
# COMPACT_ATOMS: atom_id res chain seq x y z
N MET A 1 -44.70 19.40 33.93
CA MET A 1 -43.81 18.55 33.12
C MET A 1 -44.34 18.49 31.70
N VAL A 2 -43.74 19.27 30.79
CA VAL A 2 -44.15 19.32 29.38
C VAL A 2 -43.56 18.08 28.69
N LYS A 3 -44.41 17.13 28.30
CA LYS A 3 -44.01 16.03 27.43
C LYS A 3 -43.66 16.63 26.07
N LYS A 4 -42.36 16.66 25.77
CA LYS A 4 -41.83 17.05 24.46
C LYS A 4 -42.44 16.10 23.43
N LYS A 5 -43.25 16.63 22.53
CA LYS A 5 -43.86 15.89 21.43
C LYS A 5 -42.71 15.58 20.47
N ASP A 6 -42.26 14.33 20.46
CA ASP A 6 -41.32 13.84 19.46
C ASP A 6 -42.05 13.91 18.11
N ASN A 7 -41.82 14.99 17.39
CA ASN A 7 -42.09 15.02 15.96
C ASN A 7 -41.16 13.96 15.38
N GLY A 8 -41.71 12.78 15.10
CA GLY A 8 -40.98 11.68 14.47
C GLY A 8 -40.50 12.12 13.11
N ILE A 9 -39.37 12.81 13.05
CA ILE A 9 -38.66 13.15 11.82
C ILE A 9 -38.15 11.81 11.32
N THR A 10 -38.89 11.24 10.37
CA THR A 10 -38.50 10.04 9.65
C THR A 10 -37.22 10.34 8.88
N ILE A 11 -36.10 9.82 9.37
CA ILE A 11 -34.80 10.04 8.75
C ILE A 11 -34.80 9.34 7.39
N PRO A 12 -34.58 10.08 6.29
CA PRO A 12 -34.65 9.50 4.94
C PRO A 12 -33.63 8.38 4.81
N GLU A 13 -34.00 7.28 4.16
CA GLU A 13 -33.05 6.20 3.87
C GLU A 13 -31.88 6.72 3.01
N ILE A 14 -30.66 6.30 3.35
CA ILE A 14 -29.45 6.76 2.66
C ILE A 14 -29.03 5.68 1.67
N VAL A 15 -29.00 6.03 0.40
CA VAL A 15 -28.37 5.19 -0.64
C VAL A 15 -26.86 5.42 -0.57
N TRP A 16 -26.12 4.40 -0.13
CA TRP A 16 -24.66 4.45 -0.02
C TRP A 16 -24.00 4.26 -1.38
N THR A 17 -23.80 5.35 -2.12
CA THR A 17 -23.01 5.36 -3.36
C THR A 17 -21.53 5.14 -3.08
N ASN A 18 -20.75 4.76 -4.11
CA ASN A 18 -19.31 4.58 -3.98
C ASN A 18 -18.61 5.86 -3.48
N ASP A 19 -19.02 7.03 -3.98
CA ASP A 19 -18.44 8.31 -3.56
C ASP A 19 -18.66 8.58 -2.07
N LEU A 20 -19.85 8.27 -1.54
CA LEU A 20 -20.14 8.41 -0.11
C LEU A 20 -19.33 7.44 0.74
N VAL A 21 -19.10 6.22 0.24
CA VAL A 21 -18.23 5.25 0.91
C VAL A 21 -16.79 5.75 0.93
N TRP A 22 -16.28 6.31 -0.17
CA TRP A 22 -14.94 6.88 -0.24
C TRP A 22 -14.78 8.11 0.66
N GLN A 23 -15.78 9.00 0.68
CA GLN A 23 -15.80 10.14 1.62
C GLN A 23 -15.80 9.67 3.08
N LEU A 24 -16.57 8.63 3.40
CA LEU A 24 -16.57 8.02 4.73
C LEU A 24 -15.21 7.45 5.11
N LEU A 25 -14.56 6.73 4.18
CA LEU A 25 -13.21 6.18 4.38
C LEU A 25 -12.17 7.28 4.62
N ALA A 26 -12.21 8.35 3.82
CA ALA A 26 -11.34 9.51 4.02
C ALA A 26 -11.51 10.13 5.41
N GLN A 27 -12.75 10.21 5.93
CA GLN A 27 -13.01 10.68 7.29
C GLN A 27 -12.50 9.72 8.38
N ILE A 28 -12.48 8.41 8.12
CA ILE A 28 -11.92 7.41 9.06
C ILE A 28 -10.39 7.52 9.13
N GLU A 29 -9.73 7.88 8.03
CA GLU A 29 -8.28 8.02 7.95
C GLU A 29 -7.74 9.26 8.66
N LEU A 30 -8.58 10.28 8.90
CA LEU A 30 -8.21 11.46 9.69
C LEU A 30 -7.72 11.04 11.07
N SER A 31 -6.57 11.57 11.48
CA SER A 31 -5.86 11.13 12.69
C SER A 31 -6.71 11.18 13.96
N GLU A 32 -7.56 12.20 14.06
CA GLU A 32 -8.46 12.47 15.19
C GLU A 32 -9.54 11.38 15.32
N ASN A 33 -10.02 10.87 14.19
CA ASN A 33 -11.04 9.82 14.17
C ASN A 33 -10.38 8.44 14.23
N ARG A 34 -9.28 8.26 13.49
CA ARG A 34 -8.54 7.01 13.35
C ARG A 34 -8.07 6.48 14.70
N VAL A 35 -7.48 7.32 15.55
CA VAL A 35 -6.94 6.90 16.86
C VAL A 35 -8.07 6.36 17.77
N VAL A 36 -9.28 6.90 17.66
CA VAL A 36 -10.44 6.45 18.46
C VAL A 36 -11.07 5.19 17.88
N LEU A 37 -11.16 5.09 16.55
CA LEU A 37 -11.85 3.99 15.87
C LEU A 37 -10.98 2.74 15.75
N LEU A 38 -9.72 2.92 15.34
CA LEU A 38 -8.76 1.85 15.04
C LEU A 38 -7.67 1.69 16.12
N GLY A 39 -7.57 2.64 17.05
CA GLY A 39 -6.56 2.62 18.11
C GLY A 39 -5.25 3.32 17.70
N LYS A 40 -4.28 3.25 18.61
CA LYS A 40 -2.95 3.88 18.44
C LYS A 40 -2.10 3.03 17.52
N GLN A 41 -1.42 3.67 16.56
CA GLN A 41 -0.49 2.98 15.69
C GLN A 41 0.92 2.97 16.28
N LYS A 42 1.29 4.05 16.98
CA LYS A 42 2.62 4.20 17.58
C LYS A 42 2.54 4.24 19.11
N LYS A 43 3.54 3.64 19.75
CA LYS A 43 3.74 3.73 21.19
C LYS A 43 4.06 5.19 21.55
N GLY A 44 3.13 5.85 22.24
CA GLY A 44 3.26 7.27 22.66
C GLY A 44 2.21 8.21 22.06
N GLU A 45 1.37 7.76 21.12
CA GLU A 45 0.22 8.55 20.67
C GLU A 45 -0.76 8.76 21.84
N ASN A 46 -1.24 9.99 22.02
CA ASN A 46 -2.29 10.27 23.00
C ASN A 46 -3.62 9.80 22.43
N THR A 47 -4.41 9.07 23.24
CA THR A 47 -5.81 8.82 22.87
C THR A 47 -6.52 10.15 22.96
N SER A 48 -7.28 10.56 21.95
CA SER A 48 -8.17 11.71 22.14
C SER A 48 -9.16 11.37 23.25
N GLY A 49 -9.54 12.36 24.05
CA GLY A 49 -10.60 12.21 25.07
C GLY A 49 -12.00 11.99 24.46
N ASP A 50 -12.11 12.04 23.13
CA ASP A 50 -13.36 11.87 22.41
C ASP A 50 -13.88 10.43 22.50
N SER A 51 -15.20 10.32 22.64
CA SER A 51 -15.89 9.04 22.55
C SER A 51 -16.05 8.59 21.09
N LYS A 52 -16.26 7.29 20.85
CA LYS A 52 -16.61 6.78 19.51
C LYS A 52 -17.89 7.43 18.96
N VAL A 53 -18.86 7.72 19.82
CA VAL A 53 -20.13 8.34 19.42
C VAL A 53 -19.91 9.75 18.87
N THR A 54 -19.08 10.55 19.56
CA THR A 54 -18.73 11.91 19.11
C THR A 54 -17.96 11.89 17.80
N VAL A 55 -17.10 10.89 17.58
CA VAL A 55 -16.41 10.69 16.30
C VAL A 55 -17.40 10.39 15.17
N TYR A 56 -18.36 9.47 15.36
CA TYR A 56 -19.36 9.20 14.33
C TYR A 56 -20.23 10.42 14.03
N GLN A 57 -20.62 11.21 15.04
CA GLN A 57 -21.36 12.45 14.82
C GLN A 57 -20.53 13.49 14.04
N ARG A 58 -19.24 13.64 14.35
CA ARG A 58 -18.33 14.51 13.60
C ARG A 58 -18.22 14.08 12.13
N MET A 59 -18.10 12.78 11.88
CA MET A 59 -18.06 12.24 10.52
C MET A 59 -19.37 12.51 9.77
N VAL A 60 -20.52 12.39 10.45
CA VAL A 60 -21.82 12.78 9.87
C VAL A 60 -21.84 14.27 9.54
N ALA A 61 -21.31 15.15 10.40
CA ALA A 61 -21.26 16.58 10.11
C ALA A 61 -20.43 16.90 8.86
N ALA A 62 -19.37 16.13 8.60
CA ALA A 62 -18.52 16.28 7.42
C ALA A 62 -19.17 15.73 6.14
N VAL A 63 -19.74 14.52 6.19
CA VAL A 63 -20.29 13.83 5.00
C VAL A 63 -21.73 14.25 4.70
N PHE A 64 -22.54 14.52 5.72
CA PHE A 64 -23.96 14.83 5.61
C PHE A 64 -24.35 16.05 6.46
N PRO A 65 -23.83 17.25 6.17
CA PRO A 65 -24.04 18.44 7.00
C PRO A 65 -25.53 18.77 7.20
N GLN A 66 -26.35 18.61 6.15
CA GLN A 66 -27.80 18.88 6.23
C GLN A 66 -28.53 17.89 7.15
N LEU A 67 -28.16 16.60 7.11
CA LEU A 67 -28.80 15.57 7.93
C LEU A 67 -28.28 15.60 9.37
N HIS A 68 -27.04 16.04 9.58
CA HIS A 68 -26.48 16.27 10.91
C HIS A 68 -27.31 17.30 11.68
N SER A 69 -27.68 18.42 11.05
CA SER A 69 -28.52 19.47 11.64
C SER A 69 -29.92 18.97 12.00
N GLN A 70 -30.43 17.95 11.31
CA GLN A 70 -31.74 17.36 11.59
C GLN A 70 -31.68 16.36 12.75
N ASN A 71 -30.79 15.37 12.66
CA ASN A 71 -30.68 14.32 13.68
C ASN A 71 -29.27 13.69 13.73
N ALA A 72 -28.34 14.41 14.36
CA ALA A 72 -26.94 13.97 14.51
C ALA A 72 -26.79 12.57 15.15
N VAL A 73 -27.58 12.24 16.17
CA VAL A 73 -27.45 10.99 16.93
C VAL A 73 -27.81 9.79 16.05
N ALA A 74 -29.00 9.81 15.45
CA ALA A 74 -29.47 8.69 14.65
C ALA A 74 -28.71 8.55 13.33
N MET A 75 -28.22 9.65 12.76
CA MET A 75 -27.29 9.60 11.63
C MET A 75 -25.92 9.04 12.04
N GLY A 76 -25.44 9.35 13.24
CA GLY A 76 -24.23 8.77 13.83
C GLY A 76 -24.33 7.25 13.92
N ASP A 77 -25.48 6.74 14.36
CA ASP A 77 -25.74 5.29 14.40
C ASP A 77 -25.74 4.65 13.01
N ARG A 78 -26.23 5.35 11.97
CA ARG A 78 -26.18 4.84 10.60
C ARG A 78 -24.75 4.77 10.07
N VAL A 79 -23.96 5.81 10.29
CA VAL A 79 -22.53 5.81 9.95
C VAL A 79 -21.78 4.71 10.69
N LYS A 80 -22.06 4.53 11.99
CA LYS A 80 -21.52 3.42 12.79
C LYS A 80 -21.82 2.06 12.16
N ARG A 81 -23.08 1.77 11.84
CA ARG A 81 -23.46 0.48 11.21
C ARG A 81 -22.75 0.28 9.87
N LYS A 82 -22.63 1.33 9.05
CA LYS A 82 -21.92 1.25 7.77
C LYS A 82 -20.42 0.98 7.98
N TYR A 83 -19.79 1.67 8.94
CA TYR A 83 -18.39 1.45 9.32
C TYR A 83 -18.16 -0.01 9.79
N GLU A 84 -19.01 -0.52 10.66
CA GLU A 84 -18.94 -1.91 11.15
C GLU A 84 -19.09 -2.92 10.01
N TYR A 85 -20.03 -2.67 9.08
CA TYR A 85 -20.19 -3.48 7.87
C TYR A 85 -18.92 -3.47 6.99
N LEU A 86 -18.34 -2.29 6.73
CA LEU A 86 -17.13 -2.16 5.92
C LEU A 86 -15.94 -2.88 6.55
N THR A 87 -15.77 -2.72 7.87
CA THR A 87 -14.70 -3.37 8.63
C THR A 87 -14.82 -4.89 8.55
N LYS A 88 -16.03 -5.41 8.74
CA LYS A 88 -16.31 -6.85 8.63
C LYS A 88 -16.06 -7.36 7.21
N LYS A 89 -16.55 -6.65 6.19
CA LYS A 89 -16.38 -7.02 4.78
C LYS A 89 -14.91 -7.04 4.38
N TYR A 90 -14.15 -6.02 4.77
CA TYR A 90 -12.71 -5.95 4.51
C TYR A 90 -11.98 -7.15 5.13
N LYS A 91 -12.30 -7.49 6.39
CA LYS A 91 -11.72 -8.67 7.04
C LYS A 91 -12.02 -9.96 6.29
N CYS A 92 -13.26 -10.17 5.85
CA CYS A 92 -13.63 -11.36 5.07
C CYS A 92 -12.84 -11.47 3.77
N ILE A 93 -12.72 -10.37 3.01
CA ILE A 93 -11.94 -10.35 1.76
C ILE A 93 -10.46 -10.60 2.05
N TRP A 94 -9.93 -10.02 3.12
CA TRP A 94 -8.54 -10.23 3.54
C TRP A 94 -8.26 -11.70 3.88
N ASP A 95 -9.16 -12.33 4.63
CA ASP A 95 -9.05 -13.74 5.00
C ASP A 95 -9.13 -14.65 3.76
N GLU A 96 -10.03 -14.36 2.81
CA GLU A 96 -10.15 -15.06 1.53
C GLU A 96 -8.87 -14.94 0.67
N ILE A 97 -8.28 -13.74 0.60
CA ILE A 97 -7.01 -13.54 -0.12
C ILE A 97 -5.89 -14.34 0.54
N ILE A 98 -5.82 -14.41 1.87
CA ILE A 98 -4.82 -15.22 2.58
C ILE A 98 -5.01 -16.70 2.28
N GLU A 99 -6.25 -17.17 2.21
CA GLU A 99 -6.57 -18.57 1.89
C GLU A 99 -6.09 -18.93 0.48
N GLN A 100 -6.38 -18.08 -0.51
CA GLN A 100 -5.96 -18.30 -1.90
C GLN A 100 -4.46 -18.04 -2.12
N PHE A 101 -3.88 -17.09 -1.39
CA PHE A 101 -2.51 -16.64 -1.55
C PHE A 101 -1.82 -16.44 -0.19
N LYS A 102 -1.28 -17.53 0.37
CA LYS A 102 -0.66 -17.58 1.71
C LYS A 102 0.50 -16.58 1.92
N PHE A 103 1.15 -16.14 0.83
CA PHE A 103 2.23 -15.16 0.88
C PHE A 103 1.73 -13.69 0.88
N PHE A 104 0.42 -13.47 0.73
CA PHE A 104 -0.17 -12.15 0.65
C PHE A 104 0.21 -11.21 1.81
N PRO A 105 0.20 -11.62 3.10
CA PRO A 105 0.53 -10.70 4.18
C PRO A 105 1.96 -10.17 4.09
N VAL A 106 2.92 -11.04 3.76
CA VAL A 106 4.32 -10.68 3.59
C VAL A 106 4.50 -9.76 2.39
N LEU A 107 3.88 -10.11 1.25
CA LEU A 107 3.92 -9.29 0.05
C LEU A 107 3.31 -7.90 0.30
N HIS A 108 2.11 -7.86 0.88
CA HIS A 108 1.41 -6.62 1.21
C HIS A 108 2.23 -5.75 2.17
N GLN A 109 2.88 -6.35 3.17
CA GLN A 109 3.78 -5.62 4.08
C GLN A 109 4.95 -4.98 3.32
N ILE A 110 5.61 -5.72 2.42
CA ILE A 110 6.72 -5.20 1.60
C ILE A 110 6.22 -4.03 0.75
N LEU A 111 5.11 -4.20 0.04
CA LEU A 111 4.54 -3.17 -0.82
C LEU A 111 4.11 -1.93 -0.02
N SER A 112 3.50 -2.13 1.15
CA SER A 112 3.02 -1.02 2.00
C SER A 112 4.15 -0.26 2.69
N SER A 113 5.30 -0.90 2.95
CA SER A 113 6.45 -0.27 3.61
C SER A 113 7.21 0.66 2.66
N HIS A 114 7.01 0.53 1.36
CA HIS A 114 7.76 1.24 0.33
C HIS A 114 6.84 1.94 -0.67
N PRO A 115 6.07 2.97 -0.24
CA PRO A 115 5.34 3.80 -1.18
C PRO A 115 6.36 4.43 -2.14
N ASN A 116 6.17 4.23 -3.44
CA ASN A 116 7.05 4.63 -4.56
C ASN A 116 8.19 3.67 -4.95
N VAL A 117 8.32 2.49 -4.34
CA VAL A 117 9.17 1.46 -4.94
C VAL A 117 8.34 0.67 -5.93
N THR A 118 8.60 0.86 -7.23
CA THR A 118 8.10 -0.06 -8.24
C THR A 118 8.83 -1.37 -8.02
N PRO A 119 8.16 -2.45 -7.58
CA PRO A 119 8.81 -3.74 -7.46
C PRO A 119 9.43 -4.09 -8.81
N ILE A 120 10.61 -4.73 -8.79
CA ILE A 120 11.28 -5.16 -10.02
C ILE A 120 10.31 -6.10 -10.74
N ALA A 121 9.65 -5.58 -11.78
CA ALA A 121 8.75 -6.37 -12.59
C ALA A 121 9.62 -7.26 -13.49
N ILE A 122 9.71 -8.54 -13.14
CA ILE A 122 10.34 -9.56 -13.95
C ILE A 122 9.20 -10.33 -14.63
N THR A 123 8.82 -9.94 -15.84
CA THR A 123 7.87 -10.74 -16.62
C THR A 123 8.65 -11.79 -17.40
N THR A 124 8.53 -13.06 -16.99
CA THR A 124 9.03 -14.19 -17.78
C THR A 124 7.95 -14.60 -18.76
N GLY A 125 8.04 -14.09 -19.99
CA GLY A 125 7.17 -14.54 -21.08
C GLY A 125 7.70 -15.83 -21.70
N ILE A 126 6.81 -16.76 -22.06
CA ILE A 126 7.16 -17.92 -22.91
C ILE A 126 6.80 -17.55 -24.34
N GLY A 127 7.80 -17.20 -25.14
CA GLY A 127 7.64 -16.97 -26.58
C GLY A 127 8.02 -18.20 -27.40
N LEU A 128 7.85 -18.10 -28.73
CA LEU A 128 8.32 -19.11 -29.70
C LEU A 128 9.83 -19.42 -29.59
N HIS A 129 10.59 -18.57 -28.93
CA HIS A 129 12.04 -18.72 -28.69
C HIS A 129 12.37 -19.13 -27.24
N GLY A 130 11.39 -19.63 -26.50
CA GLY A 130 11.55 -20.04 -25.10
C GLY A 130 11.27 -18.92 -24.11
N ARG A 131 11.71 -19.15 -22.86
CA ARG A 131 11.51 -18.21 -21.74
C ARG A 131 12.43 -17.01 -21.93
N LYS A 132 11.85 -15.81 -22.05
CA LYS A 132 12.59 -14.55 -22.07
C LYS A 132 12.19 -13.71 -20.87
N THR A 133 13.20 -13.31 -20.09
CA THR A 133 13.04 -12.37 -18.99
C THR A 133 13.23 -10.95 -19.52
N VAL A 134 12.21 -10.11 -19.40
CA VAL A 134 12.31 -8.68 -19.72
C VAL A 134 12.46 -7.91 -18.42
N HIS A 135 13.56 -7.16 -18.30
CA HIS A 135 13.76 -6.20 -17.21
C HIS A 135 13.25 -4.84 -17.67
N TYR A 136 12.20 -4.31 -17.03
CA TYR A 136 11.63 -3.00 -17.38
C TYR A 136 12.42 -1.81 -16.80
N GLN A 137 13.30 -2.06 -15.82
CA GLN A 137 14.14 -1.01 -15.25
C GLN A 137 15.46 -0.93 -16.04
N PRO A 138 15.84 0.27 -16.54
CA PRO A 138 17.15 0.45 -17.16
C PRO A 138 18.22 0.07 -16.14
N SER A 139 19.18 -0.77 -16.54
CA SER A 139 20.41 -0.92 -15.76
C SER A 139 21.00 0.47 -15.62
N SER A 140 21.15 0.96 -14.38
CA SER A 140 21.83 2.22 -14.12
C SER A 140 23.28 2.03 -14.54
N ASN A 141 23.57 2.37 -15.79
CA ASN A 141 24.91 2.38 -16.36
C ASN A 141 25.64 3.60 -15.78
N ASP A 142 25.96 3.54 -14.50
CA ASP A 142 27.00 4.38 -13.93
C ASP A 142 28.31 3.66 -14.28
N GLU A 143 29.06 4.21 -15.24
CA GLU A 143 30.40 3.76 -15.62
C GLU A 143 31.38 4.04 -14.46
N GLY A 144 31.20 3.34 -13.35
CA GLY A 144 32.15 3.25 -12.25
C GLY A 144 33.16 2.12 -12.51
N PRO A 145 34.43 2.29 -12.10
CA PRO A 145 35.49 1.36 -12.45
C PRO A 145 35.24 -0.04 -11.89
N GLU A 146 35.01 -0.98 -12.79
CA GLU A 146 35.44 -2.38 -12.76
C GLU A 146 35.56 -2.99 -11.35
N LEU A 147 34.45 -3.09 -10.62
CA LEU A 147 34.37 -3.88 -9.40
C LEU A 147 33.35 -5.01 -9.55
N ALA A 148 33.93 -6.21 -9.54
CA ALA A 148 33.36 -7.50 -9.15
C ALA A 148 32.60 -8.33 -10.21
N SER A 149 33.40 -9.03 -11.03
CA SER A 149 33.04 -10.34 -11.63
C SER A 149 32.60 -11.39 -10.60
N GLU A 150 32.85 -11.18 -9.30
CA GLU A 150 32.49 -12.09 -8.22
C GLU A 150 30.98 -12.14 -7.92
N ASN A 151 30.25 -11.03 -8.08
CA ASN A 151 28.81 -10.98 -7.79
C ASN A 151 27.98 -11.75 -8.83
N PHE A 152 28.42 -11.78 -10.09
CA PHE A 152 27.76 -12.54 -11.15
C PHE A 152 27.85 -14.04 -10.90
N SER A 153 28.99 -14.52 -10.39
CA SER A 153 29.21 -15.93 -10.08
C SER A 153 28.28 -16.40 -8.96
N GLN A 154 28.04 -15.55 -7.96
CA GLN A 154 27.15 -15.86 -6.83
C GLN A 154 25.67 -15.92 -7.25
N ILE A 155 25.23 -15.01 -8.13
CA ILE A 155 23.86 -15.02 -8.69
C ILE A 155 23.67 -16.23 -9.62
N GLN A 156 24.66 -16.56 -10.46
CA GLN A 156 24.61 -17.77 -11.31
C GLN A 156 24.59 -19.06 -10.49
N SER A 157 25.35 -19.11 -9.39
CA SER A 157 25.35 -20.24 -8.47
C SER A 157 23.97 -20.44 -7.83
N LEU A 158 23.33 -19.37 -7.35
CA LEU A 158 21.98 -19.42 -6.80
C LEU A 158 20.93 -19.85 -7.84
N HIS A 159 21.01 -19.32 -9.05
CA HIS A 159 20.09 -19.69 -10.13
C HIS A 159 20.26 -21.18 -10.51
N THR A 160 21.49 -21.68 -10.53
CA THR A 160 21.81 -23.09 -10.82
C THR A 160 21.32 -24.01 -9.69
N ALA A 161 21.50 -23.62 -8.43
CA ALA A 161 21.02 -24.37 -7.28
C ALA A 161 19.48 -24.47 -7.25
N LEU A 162 18.78 -23.38 -7.56
CA LEU A 162 17.32 -23.36 -7.66
C LEU A 162 16.81 -24.25 -8.81
N TRP A 163 17.48 -24.22 -9.97
CA TRP A 163 17.10 -25.03 -11.13
C TRP A 163 17.31 -26.53 -10.88
N ASN A 164 18.43 -26.90 -10.28
CA ASN A 164 18.73 -28.29 -9.93
C ASN A 164 17.75 -28.82 -8.87
N LYS A 165 17.32 -27.97 -7.92
CA LYS A 165 16.32 -28.34 -6.92
C LYS A 165 14.93 -28.55 -7.53
N ALA A 166 14.54 -27.75 -8.53
CA ALA A 166 13.28 -27.92 -9.24
C ALA A 166 13.24 -29.21 -10.10
N ALA A 167 14.37 -29.61 -10.70
CA ALA A 167 14.47 -30.85 -11.49
C ALA A 167 14.29 -32.13 -10.65
N HIS A 168 14.55 -32.07 -9.34
CA HIS A 168 14.38 -33.20 -8.43
C HIS A 168 12.97 -33.35 -7.85
N CYS A 169 12.11 -32.33 -7.97
CA CYS A 169 10.76 -32.38 -7.42
C CYS A 169 9.68 -32.90 -8.38
N GLY A 170 9.96 -33.10 -9.68
CA GLY A 170 9.01 -33.69 -10.63
C GLY A 170 7.70 -32.89 -10.84
N ILE A 171 7.62 -31.66 -10.35
CA ILE A 171 6.43 -30.82 -10.49
C ILE A 171 6.52 -30.10 -11.83
N SER A 172 5.81 -30.63 -12.82
CA SER A 172 5.49 -29.90 -14.04
C SER A 172 4.41 -28.85 -13.73
N PRO A 173 4.66 -27.54 -13.88
CA PRO A 173 3.63 -26.54 -13.64
C PRO A 173 2.75 -26.43 -14.89
N SER A 174 1.74 -27.29 -14.99
CA SER A 174 0.57 -27.00 -15.81
C SER A 174 -0.33 -26.07 -14.99
N PHE A 175 -0.23 -24.77 -15.24
CA PHE A 175 -1.14 -23.79 -14.66
C PHE A 175 -2.37 -23.72 -15.58
N GLU A 176 -3.35 -24.59 -15.34
CA GLU A 176 -4.68 -24.42 -15.92
C GLU A 176 -5.36 -23.23 -15.22
N SER A 177 -5.62 -22.17 -15.99
CA SER A 177 -6.34 -20.98 -15.54
C SER A 177 -7.79 -21.34 -15.24
N PRO A 178 -8.32 -21.12 -14.02
CA PRO A 178 -9.70 -21.49 -13.68
C PRO A 178 -10.76 -20.48 -14.15
N PHE A 179 -10.41 -19.47 -14.94
CA PHE A 179 -11.28 -18.31 -15.22
C PHE A 179 -12.18 -18.40 -16.47
N ASP A 180 -12.42 -19.60 -17.01
CA ASP A 180 -13.47 -19.80 -18.05
C ASP A 180 -14.84 -20.14 -17.42
N THR A 181 -15.26 -19.39 -16.37
CA THR A 181 -16.65 -19.44 -15.93
C THR A 181 -17.42 -18.30 -16.58
N ILE A 182 -18.10 -18.69 -17.65
CA ILE A 182 -19.22 -18.05 -18.35
C ILE A 182 -20.01 -17.12 -17.42
N ILE A 183 -19.86 -15.80 -17.63
CA ILE A 183 -20.79 -14.79 -17.12
C ILE A 183 -21.76 -14.48 -18.26
N ASP A 184 -23.03 -14.80 -18.03
CA ASP A 184 -24.18 -14.51 -18.90
C ASP A 184 -24.36 -12.98 -19.04
N PRO A 185 -24.31 -12.40 -20.26
CA PRO A 185 -24.28 -10.96 -20.49
C PRO A 185 -25.69 -10.32 -20.64
N SER A 186 -26.70 -10.77 -19.91
CA SER A 186 -28.10 -10.36 -20.15
C SER A 186 -28.73 -9.33 -19.21
N ASP A 187 -28.03 -8.77 -18.20
CA ASP A 187 -28.71 -7.93 -17.18
C ASP A 187 -28.15 -6.52 -16.91
N TYR A 188 -27.44 -5.92 -17.87
CA TYR A 188 -27.08 -4.50 -17.79
C TYR A 188 -27.81 -3.67 -18.85
N SER A 189 -29.09 -3.38 -18.61
CA SER A 189 -29.77 -2.26 -19.25
C SER A 189 -29.34 -0.96 -18.56
N GLN A 190 -28.44 -0.20 -19.20
CA GLN A 190 -28.15 1.18 -18.83
C GLN A 190 -29.19 2.14 -19.43
N PRO A 191 -29.63 3.17 -18.70
CA PRO A 191 -30.32 4.30 -19.30
C PRO A 191 -29.32 5.22 -20.01
N LEU A 192 -29.60 5.45 -21.29
CA LEU A 192 -28.98 6.41 -22.18
C LEU A 192 -29.20 7.83 -21.62
N TYR A 193 -28.12 8.54 -21.28
CA TYR A 193 -28.15 9.98 -21.06
C TYR A 193 -27.41 10.66 -22.21
N ASP A 194 -28.11 11.56 -22.89
CA ASP A 194 -27.54 12.46 -23.88
C ASP A 194 -26.61 13.46 -23.18
N VAL A 195 -25.33 13.46 -23.55
CA VAL A 195 -24.35 14.46 -23.13
C VAL A 195 -24.22 15.48 -24.25
N ASP A 196 -24.67 16.69 -23.98
CA ASP A 196 -24.44 17.89 -24.79
C ASP A 196 -22.93 18.22 -24.81
N ASP A 197 -22.32 18.15 -25.99
CA ASP A 197 -20.94 18.56 -26.24
C ASP A 197 -20.82 20.09 -26.19
N LYS A 198 -20.21 20.61 -25.12
CA LYS A 198 -19.65 21.97 -25.09
C LYS A 198 -18.13 21.91 -25.20
N GLU A 199 -17.69 22.21 -26.41
CA GLU A 199 -16.35 22.59 -26.85
C GLU A 199 -15.74 23.63 -25.89
N ASN A 200 -14.62 23.30 -25.26
CA ASN A 200 -13.81 24.23 -24.46
C ASN A 200 -12.39 24.24 -25.01
N ASP A 201 -11.93 25.46 -25.30
CA ASP A 201 -10.67 25.83 -25.91
C ASP A 201 -9.41 25.36 -25.15
N PRO A 202 -8.26 25.20 -25.84
CA PRO A 202 -7.00 24.82 -25.22
C PRO A 202 -6.36 25.96 -24.40
N PRO A 203 -5.72 25.66 -23.24
CA PRO A 203 -4.99 26.66 -22.47
C PRO A 203 -3.63 27.02 -23.10
N PRO A 204 -3.12 28.25 -22.86
CA PRO A 204 -1.94 28.80 -23.51
C PRO A 204 -0.61 28.23 -22.99
N SER A 205 0.35 28.17 -23.91
CA SER A 205 1.76 27.77 -23.74
C SER A 205 2.49 28.63 -22.71
N LEU A 206 3.09 27.99 -21.70
CA LEU A 206 3.98 28.63 -20.72
C LEU A 206 5.39 28.78 -21.31
N GLN A 207 5.81 30.03 -21.54
CA GLN A 207 7.18 30.42 -21.85
C GLN A 207 8.09 30.25 -20.63
N SER A 208 9.26 29.62 -20.84
CA SER A 208 10.31 29.47 -19.83
C SER A 208 11.24 30.69 -19.81
N THR A 209 11.43 31.29 -18.64
CA THR A 209 12.35 32.40 -18.38
C THR A 209 13.74 31.88 -17.98
N PRO A 210 14.86 32.38 -18.54
CA PRO A 210 16.21 32.00 -18.13
C PRO A 210 16.88 33.09 -17.27
N THR A 211 17.47 32.76 -16.11
CA THR A 211 18.49 33.60 -15.43
C THR A 211 19.21 32.84 -14.28
N PRO A 212 20.36 33.31 -13.75
CA PRO A 212 21.70 33.01 -14.27
C PRO A 212 22.59 32.25 -13.26
N THR A 213 23.58 31.56 -13.81
CA THR A 213 24.73 30.97 -13.10
C THR A 213 25.62 32.07 -12.50
N THR A 214 25.90 32.02 -11.20
CA THR A 214 27.15 32.58 -10.65
C THR A 214 27.74 31.64 -9.62
N LYS A 215 28.97 31.23 -9.91
CA LYS A 215 29.83 30.33 -9.15
C LYS A 215 30.32 31.00 -7.87
N GLN A 216 30.28 30.29 -6.75
CA GLN A 216 31.32 30.41 -5.72
C GLN A 216 31.49 29.07 -5.02
N ALA A 217 32.65 28.44 -5.24
CA ALA A 217 33.01 27.18 -4.60
C ALA A 217 33.47 27.45 -3.16
N PRO A 218 32.91 26.74 -2.15
CA PRO A 218 33.37 26.88 -0.78
C PRO A 218 34.76 26.27 -0.60
N GLN A 219 35.63 27.01 0.10
CA GLN A 219 36.99 26.60 0.41
C GLN A 219 36.99 25.35 1.31
N SER A 220 37.89 24.42 0.98
CA SER A 220 38.11 23.17 1.72
C SER A 220 38.66 23.45 3.12
N SER A 221 37.79 23.33 4.13
CA SER A 221 38.17 23.38 5.55
C SER A 221 38.95 22.13 5.95
N SER A 222 40.15 22.32 6.53
CA SER A 222 41.00 21.22 7.00
C SER A 222 40.44 20.50 8.24
N MET A 223 39.30 20.93 8.81
CA MET A 223 38.66 20.26 9.95
C MET A 223 37.88 18.98 9.56
N LEU A 224 37.75 18.66 8.27
CA LEU A 224 36.95 17.51 7.81
C LEU A 224 37.72 16.18 7.80
N GLN A 225 39.07 16.21 7.82
CA GLN A 225 39.87 14.98 7.77
C GLN A 225 39.91 14.23 9.11
N ASP A 226 39.94 14.95 10.24
CA ASP A 226 39.92 14.34 11.58
C ASP A 226 38.57 13.68 11.94
N GLY A 227 37.48 14.14 11.31
CA GLY A 227 36.16 13.51 11.46
C GLY A 227 36.07 12.15 10.76
N LEU A 228 36.71 12.01 9.58
CA LEU A 228 36.66 10.81 8.74
C LEU A 228 37.45 9.63 9.33
N THR A 229 38.58 9.90 9.97
CA THR A 229 39.39 8.85 10.65
C THR A 229 38.69 8.33 11.90
N LYS A 230 37.98 9.20 12.63
CA LYS A 230 37.22 8.82 13.82
C LYS A 230 35.95 8.02 13.48
N ALA A 231 35.31 8.34 12.36
CA ALA A 231 34.14 7.61 11.86
C ALA A 231 34.51 6.20 11.35
N THR A 232 35.60 6.06 10.60
CA THR A 232 36.06 4.74 10.11
C THR A 232 36.48 3.82 11.26
N GLN A 233 37.06 4.36 12.34
CA GLN A 233 37.42 3.59 13.53
C GLN A 233 36.21 3.14 14.37
N GLN A 234 35.05 3.81 14.25
CA GLN A 234 33.80 3.37 14.88
C GLN A 234 33.04 2.32 14.05
N ILE A 235 33.15 2.35 12.72
CA ILE A 235 32.49 1.38 11.84
C ILE A 235 33.10 -0.03 11.96
N SER A 236 34.38 -0.15 12.31
CA SER A 236 35.03 -1.46 12.51
C SER A 236 34.58 -2.22 13.77
N LYS A 237 33.82 -1.57 14.67
CA LYS A 237 33.25 -2.18 15.88
C LYS A 237 31.80 -2.63 15.71
N VAL A 238 31.22 -2.50 14.52
CA VAL A 238 29.88 -3.00 14.25
C VAL A 238 29.92 -4.54 14.25
N PRO A 239 29.08 -5.22 15.04
CA PRO A 239 28.99 -6.68 15.04
C PRO A 239 28.82 -7.20 13.61
N LYS A 240 29.53 -8.28 13.29
CA LYS A 240 29.42 -8.96 11.99
C LYS A 240 27.94 -9.17 11.68
N LYS A 241 27.44 -8.58 10.59
CA LYS A 241 26.06 -8.77 10.16
C LYS A 241 25.88 -10.27 9.93
N HIS A 242 24.94 -10.88 10.67
CA HIS A 242 24.47 -12.22 10.38
C HIS A 242 24.10 -12.30 8.90
N THR A 243 24.61 -13.33 8.23
CA THR A 243 24.23 -13.56 6.84
C THR A 243 22.76 -13.99 6.81
N LEU A 244 22.11 -13.74 5.68
CA LEU A 244 20.71 -14.13 5.48
C LEU A 244 20.53 -15.65 5.68
N ASP A 245 21.54 -16.43 5.30
CA ASP A 245 21.59 -17.88 5.51
C ASP A 245 21.64 -18.28 6.99
N GLU A 246 22.42 -17.58 7.83
CA GLU A 246 22.43 -17.81 9.28
C GLU A 246 21.06 -17.51 9.90
N THR A 247 20.39 -16.46 9.42
CA THR A 247 19.04 -16.10 9.89
C THR A 247 18.01 -17.17 9.50
N LEU A 248 18.13 -17.73 8.29
CA LEU A 248 17.27 -18.81 7.81
C LEU A 248 17.48 -20.12 8.60
N ILE A 249 18.72 -20.46 8.93
CA ILE A 249 19.06 -21.62 9.74
C ILE A 249 18.49 -21.49 11.16
N ASP A 250 18.59 -20.31 11.78
CA ASP A 250 18.02 -20.07 13.11
C ASP A 250 16.49 -20.20 13.13
N MET A 251 15.79 -19.68 12.12
CA MET A 251 14.34 -19.85 12.02
C MET A 251 13.94 -21.32 11.85
N GLN A 252 14.71 -22.08 11.06
CA GLN A 252 14.45 -23.49 10.83
C GLN A 252 14.65 -24.30 12.12
N ASN A 253 15.74 -24.05 12.86
CA ASN A 253 16.03 -24.72 14.13
C ASN A 253 14.97 -24.43 15.21
N HIS A 254 14.46 -23.20 15.27
CA HIS A 254 13.42 -22.82 16.23
C HIS A 254 12.07 -23.52 15.95
N TYR A 255 11.79 -23.83 14.69
CA TYR A 255 10.57 -24.57 14.29
C TYR A 255 10.64 -26.05 14.66
N PHE A 256 11.82 -26.69 14.57
CA PHE A 256 12.00 -28.11 14.89
C PHE A 256 12.10 -28.40 16.38
N SER A 257 12.57 -27.44 17.19
CA SER A 257 12.71 -27.63 18.64
C SER A 257 11.39 -27.46 19.42
N SER A 258 10.29 -27.17 18.73
CA SER A 258 8.95 -26.91 19.30
C SER A 258 7.98 -28.10 19.19
N PHE A 259 8.46 -29.25 18.73
CA PHE A 259 7.75 -30.53 18.65
C PHE A 259 8.48 -31.60 19.45
#